data_AF-A0A249T4U1-F1
#
_entry.id   AF-A0A249T4U1-F1
#
_cell.length_a   1.000
_cell.length_b   1.000
_cell.length_c   1.000
_cell.angle_alpha   90.00
_cell.angle_beta   90.00
_cell.angle_gamma   90.00
#
_symmetry.space_group_name_H-M   'P 1'
#
loop_
_entity.id
_entity.type
_entity.pdbx_description
1 polymer ?
#
loop_
_entity_poly.entity_id
_entity_poly.type
_entity_poly.pdbx_seq_one_letter_code
_entity_poly.pdbx_strand_id
1 'polypeptide(L)' 'MNARLERWWELKPMLKQRFSQLSDDDLMYERGKEQELLLRLHTKTGKSTDDMQRIINSLQVAYLHNRLL' A
#
# COMPACT_ATOMS: atom_id res chain seq x y z
N MET A 1 16.98 1.64 -0.41
CA MET A 1 16.38 1.68 -1.76
C MET A 1 14.87 1.62 -1.63
N ASN A 2 14.18 2.71 -1.98
CA ASN A 2 12.72 2.88 -1.82
C ASN A 2 11.98 2.45 -3.10
N ALA A 3 12.09 1.17 -3.48
CA ALA A 3 11.35 0.61 -4.63
C ALA A 3 9.95 0.06 -4.26
N ARG A 4 9.48 0.29 -3.02
CA ARG A 4 8.29 -0.38 -2.44
C ARG A 4 6.96 0.01 -3.10
N LEU A 5 6.89 1.15 -3.77
CA LEU A 5 5.64 1.68 -4.33
C LEU A 5 5.69 1.89 -5.85
N GLU A 6 6.68 1.33 -6.55
CA GLU A 6 6.77 1.45 -8.02
C GLU A 6 5.54 0.87 -8.75
N ARG A 7 4.85 -0.09 -8.13
CA ARG A 7 3.63 -0.74 -8.64
C ARG A 7 2.39 -0.39 -7.83
N TRP A 8 2.37 0.80 -7.24
CA TRP A 8 1.28 1.21 -6.36
C TRP A 8 -0.09 1.13 -7.03
N TRP A 9 -0.17 1.38 -8.34
CA TRP A 9 -1.45 1.34 -9.05
C TRP A 9 -2.06 -0.07 -9.08
N GLU A 10 -1.23 -1.11 -9.15
CA GLU A 10 -1.67 -2.50 -9.09
C GLU A 10 -1.94 -2.97 -7.65
N LEU A 11 -1.22 -2.43 -6.67
CA LEU A 11 -1.39 -2.77 -5.25
C LEU A 11 -2.58 -2.06 -4.59
N LYS A 12 -2.87 -0.82 -5.02
CA LYS A 12 -3.97 0.02 -4.52
C LYS A 12 -5.31 -0.72 -4.44
N PRO A 13 -5.83 -1.37 -5.51
CA PRO A 13 -7.10 -2.08 -5.44
C PRO A 13 -7.09 -3.26 -4.45
N MET A 14 -5.96 -3.97 -4.32
CA MET A 14 -5.82 -5.08 -3.36
C MET A 14 -5.88 -4.56 -1.92
N LEU A 15 -5.24 -3.42 -1.65
CA LEU A 15 -5.27 -2.80 -0.34
C LEU A 15 -6.68 -2.28 0.00
N LYS A 16 -7.38 -1.67 -0.97
CA LYS A 16 -8.77 -1.23 -0.83
C LYS A 16 -9.73 -2.39 -0.52
N GLN A 17 -9.55 -3.53 -1.18
CA GLN A 17 -10.34 -4.73 -0.90
C GLN A 17 -10.11 -5.26 0.52
N ARG A 18 -8.87 -5.19 1.02
CA ARG A 18 -8.51 -5.63 2.37
C ARG A 18 -9.03 -4.68 3.46
N PHE A 19 -9.14 -3.39 3.16
CA PHE A 19 -9.56 -2.35 4.11
C PHE A 19 -10.73 -1.57 3.52
N SER A 20 -11.96 -2.01 3.80
CA SER A 20 -13.18 -1.40 3.27
C SER A 20 -13.37 0.06 3.66
N GLN A 21 -12.68 0.53 4.72
CA GLN A 21 -12.71 1.94 5.13
C GLN A 21 -11.84 2.86 4.25
N LEU A 22 -10.95 2.32 3.41
CA LEU A 22 -10.08 3.13 2.56
C LEU A 22 -10.82 3.57 1.29
N SER A 23 -10.84 4.88 1.06
CA SER A 23 -11.33 5.47 -0.19
C SER A 23 -10.23 5.54 -1.26
N ASP A 24 -10.60 5.89 -2.48
CA ASP A 24 -9.63 6.15 -3.54
C ASP A 24 -8.69 7.32 -3.22
N ASP A 25 -9.19 8.32 -2.50
CA ASP A 25 -8.44 9.49 -2.04
C ASP A 25 -7.43 9.12 -0.95
N ASP A 26 -7.80 8.23 -0.04
CA ASP A 26 -6.90 7.70 0.99
C ASP A 26 -5.71 6.94 0.39
N LEU A 27 -5.88 6.45 -0.84
CA LEU A 27 -4.90 5.67 -1.58
C LEU A 27 -4.16 6.49 -2.65
N MET A 28 -4.36 7.81 -2.70
CA MET A 28 -3.57 8.70 -3.55
C MET A 28 -2.11 8.71 -3.10
N TYR A 29 -1.22 8.44 -4.05
CA TYR A 29 0.23 8.37 -3.84
C TYR A 29 0.95 9.07 -4.98
N GLU A 30 1.95 9.85 -4.62
CA GLU A 30 2.91 10.43 -5.55
C GLU A 30 4.30 9.89 -5.21
N ARG A 31 5.09 9.61 -6.24
CA ARG A 31 6.45 9.07 -6.08
C ARG A 31 7.27 9.98 -5.14
N GLY A 32 7.91 9.40 -4.12
CA GLY A 32 8.67 10.14 -3.11
C GLY A 32 7.85 10.59 -1.89
N LYS A 33 6.53 10.39 -1.88
CA LYS A 33 5.64 10.67 -0.74
C LYS A 33 5.25 9.41 0.04
N GLU A 34 6.17 8.44 0.15
CA GLU A 34 5.92 7.18 0.86
C GLU A 34 5.51 7.41 2.32
N GLN A 35 6.15 8.36 2.99
CA GLN A 35 5.87 8.66 4.40
C GLN A 35 4.47 9.26 4.58
N GLU A 36 4.04 10.17 3.70
CA GLU A 36 2.71 10.76 3.75
C GLU A 36 1.62 9.71 3.54
N LEU A 37 1.82 8.80 2.58
CA LEU A 37 0.91 7.68 2.35
C LEU A 37 0.82 6.79 3.60
N LEU A 38 1.95 6.41 4.19
CA LEU A 38 1.96 5.55 5.39
C LEU A 38 1.29 6.21 6.59
N LEU A 39 1.49 7.52 6.80
CA LEU A 39 0.80 8.27 7.85
C LEU A 39 -0.71 8.30 7.62
N ARG A 40 -1.16 8.57 6.38
CA ARG A 40 -2.59 8.57 6.05
C ARG A 40 -3.21 7.18 6.29
N LEU A 41 -2.54 6.13 5.84
CA LEU A 41 -2.99 4.75 6.04
C LEU A 41 -3.04 4.38 7.52
N HIS A 42 -2.05 4.80 8.32
CA HIS A 42 -2.08 4.63 9.77
C HIS A 42 -3.33 5.29 10.38
N THR A 43 -3.58 6.56 10.06
CA THR A 43 -4.75 7.31 10.57
C THR A 43 -6.08 6.64 10.19
N LYS A 44 -6.18 6.08 8.98
CA LYS A 44 -7.43 5.48 8.48
C LYS A 44 -7.66 4.05 8.95
N THR A 45 -6.60 3.27 9.12
CA THR A 45 -6.69 1.83 9.45
C THR A 45 -6.47 1.54 10.94
N GLY A 46 -5.90 2.49 11.69
CA GLY A 46 -5.45 2.29 13.07
C GLY A 46 -4.22 1.38 13.21
N LYS A 47 -3.64 0.90 12.11
CA LYS A 47 -2.43 0.06 12.11
C LYS A 47 -1.19 0.92 12.22
N SER A 48 -0.15 0.42 12.87
CA SER A 48 1.14 1.12 12.92
C SER A 48 1.69 1.32 11.50
N THR A 49 2.54 2.33 11.31
CA THR A 49 3.18 2.56 10.01
C THR A 49 4.07 1.38 9.59
N ASP A 50 4.66 0.66 10.55
CA ASP A 50 5.42 -0.58 10.30
C ASP A 50 4.50 -1.72 9.84
N ASP A 51 3.34 -1.91 10.48
CA ASP A 51 2.35 -2.89 10.02
C ASP A 51 1.88 -2.58 8.60
N MET A 52 1.57 -1.31 8.31
CA MET A 52 1.16 -0.88 6.97
C MET A 52 2.26 -1.17 5.95
N GLN A 53 3.51 -0.91 6.31
CA GLN A 53 4.64 -1.20 5.45
C GLN A 53 4.80 -2.70 5.20
N ARG A 54 4.65 -3.56 6.23
CA ARG A 54 4.67 -5.02 6.08
C ARG A 54 3.54 -5.50 5.19
N ILE A 55 2.32 -4.99 5.36
CA ILE A 55 1.16 -5.34 4.54
C ILE A 55 1.41 -5.00 3.07
N ILE A 56 1.90 -3.79 2.77
CA ILE A 56 2.20 -3.36 1.40
C ILE A 56 3.29 -4.25 0.79
N ASN A 57 4.35 -4.55 1.55
CA ASN A 57 5.41 -5.45 1.08
C ASN A 57 4.88 -6.86 0.79
N SER A 58 4.02 -7.41 1.66
CA SER A 58 3.40 -8.72 1.43
C SER A 58 2.49 -8.72 0.20
N LEU A 59 1.73 -7.66 -0.03
CA LEU A 59 0.91 -7.51 -1.24
C LEU A 59 1.80 -7.44 -2.49
N GLN A 60 2.92 -6.72 -2.43
CA GLN A 60 3.87 -6.64 -3.54
C GLN A 60 4.49 -8.00 -3.87
N VAL A 61 4.93 -8.75 -2.86
CA VAL A 61 5.48 -10.10 -3.05
C VAL A 61 4.42 -11.03 -3.66
N ALA A 62 3.20 -11.02 -3.14
CA ALA A 62 2.11 -11.84 -3.67
C ALA A 62 1.74 -11.47 -5.12
N TYR A 63 1.66 -10.18 -5.43
CA TYR A 63 1.40 -9.70 -6.79
C TYR A 63 2.50 -10.14 -7.77
N LEU A 64 3.77 -9.98 -7.39
CA LEU A 64 4.90 -10.38 -8.23
C LEU A 64 4.96 -11.89 -8.43
N HIS A 65 4.66 -12.68 -7.39
CA HIS A 65 4.60 -14.13 -7.48
C HIS A 65 3.54 -14.58 -8.50
N ASN A 66 2.32 -14.03 -8.41
CA ASN A 66 1.22 -14.38 -9.33
C ASN A 66 1.42 -13.88 -10.76
N ARG A 67 2.28 -12.87 -10.99
CA ARG A 67 2.56 -12.31 -12.32
C ARG A 67 3.69 -13.04 -13.06
N LEU A 68 4.50 -13.83 -12.35
CA LEU A 68 5.63 -14.59 -12.88
C LEU A 68 5.30 -16.07 -13.12
N LEU A 69 4.06 -16.48 -12.85
CA LEU A 69 3.45 -17.75 -13.23
C LEU A 69 2.55 -17.52 -14.44
#